data_AF-A0A5S3TT64-F1
#
_entry.id   AF-A0A5S3TT64-F1
#
_cell.length_a   1.000
_cell.length_b   1.000
_cell.length_c   1.000
_cell.angle_alpha   90.00
_cell.angle_beta   90.00
_cell.angle_gamma   90.00
#
_symmetry.space_group_name_H-M   'P 1'
#
loop_
_entity.id
_entity.type
_entity.pdbx_description
1 polymer ?
#
loop_
_entity_poly.entity_id
_entity_poly.type
_entity_poly.pdbx_seq_one_letter_code
_entity_poly.pdbx_strand_id
1 'polypeptide(L)'
;MNETLPLNKAAKKEVVFNSIDEVIVDVFKEGGAGKTKKPLKLLSAHKKYLNNIVFKDRVSADILKKYPGIILARDSDLKLTTEIVTNVYNATNNEAKNSCINFFCDVIGEISFLNPTKHDSNVFRAILSSLGDNENALPYLINELNKRFDKRLEGIKKSKSKAEAAKINESEIDSAPKGMTAAQLKSLRYNVLAIAALWSVSLGKTTQTKAIDTLSNIFTAEIDEKSPSLSIESFLAGHINSSSKKELGALIARSLKTQQDAQDDKRKAQEQSQYYKKQLDKALADTQSLNLKLSDSNKKIEELQSQLQKLQETIESKEQLGKAERVHLKDDTGKVKSKAINLLEEEVIPPLRTSLKALDRDEPKVKVAIHNIDVIIEEVEGALQWFKK
;
A
#
# COMPACT_ATOMS: atom_id res chain seq x y z
N MET A 1 77.77 -3.50 51.34
CA MET A 1 76.54 -4.31 51.30
C MET A 1 75.34 -3.38 51.49
N ASN A 2 74.33 -3.25 50.65
CA ASN A 2 74.05 -3.68 49.28
C ASN A 2 73.09 -2.60 48.77
N GLU A 3 73.50 -1.83 47.77
CA GLU A 3 72.59 -1.00 46.99
C GLU A 3 71.84 -1.92 46.03
N THR A 4 70.59 -2.24 46.36
CA THR A 4 69.67 -2.88 45.42
C THR A 4 68.90 -1.79 44.67
N LEU A 5 69.41 -1.48 43.47
CA LEU A 5 68.66 -0.85 42.39
C LEU A 5 67.32 -1.57 42.17
N PRO A 6 66.18 -0.86 42.06
CA PRO A 6 64.95 -1.46 41.57
C PRO A 6 65.12 -1.74 40.07
N LEU A 7 64.98 -3.02 39.70
CA LEU A 7 64.96 -3.49 38.33
C LEU A 7 63.96 -2.67 37.49
N ASN A 8 64.51 -2.09 36.43
CA ASN A 8 63.84 -1.54 35.28
C ASN A 8 62.71 -2.49 34.81
N LYS A 9 61.45 -2.14 35.07
CA LYS A 9 60.31 -2.76 34.39
C LYS A 9 60.44 -2.41 32.92
N ALA A 10 60.87 -3.37 32.10
CA ALA A 10 60.90 -3.22 30.65
C ALA A 10 59.56 -2.65 30.16
N ALA A 11 59.59 -1.43 29.63
CA ALA A 11 58.44 -0.81 29.00
C ALA A 11 57.95 -1.76 27.90
N LYS A 12 56.75 -2.31 28.05
CA LYS A 12 56.10 -3.08 26.98
C LYS A 12 55.99 -2.14 25.78
N LYS A 13 56.73 -2.42 24.71
CA LYS A 13 56.58 -1.72 23.43
C LYS A 13 55.11 -1.77 23.04
N GLU A 14 54.49 -0.60 22.89
CA GLU A 14 53.13 -0.48 22.38
C GLU A 14 53.14 -1.00 20.94
N VAL A 15 52.39 -2.07 20.69
CA VAL A 15 52.30 -2.65 19.34
C VAL A 15 51.45 -1.70 18.50
N VAL A 16 52.04 -1.13 17.45
CA VAL A 16 51.36 -0.25 16.49
C VAL A 16 51.08 -1.05 15.23
N PHE A 17 49.83 -1.04 14.78
CA PHE A 17 49.38 -1.69 13.56
C PHE A 17 49.26 -0.66 12.45
N ASN A 18 49.67 -1.04 11.24
CA ASN A 18 49.66 -0.19 10.05
C ASN A 18 48.70 -0.69 8.95
N SER A 19 48.16 -1.90 9.09
CA SER A 19 47.18 -2.46 8.16
C SER A 19 46.18 -3.40 8.85
N ILE A 20 45.00 -3.59 8.24
CA ILE A 20 44.00 -4.60 8.61
C ILE A 20 44.62 -5.98 8.52
N ASP A 21 45.48 -6.19 7.51
CA ASP A 21 46.21 -7.44 7.32
C ASP A 21 47.09 -7.76 8.53
N GLU A 22 47.85 -6.80 9.05
CA GLU A 22 48.65 -7.00 10.28
C GLU A 22 47.78 -7.39 11.48
N VAL A 23 46.58 -6.82 11.61
CA VAL A 23 45.64 -7.20 12.68
C VAL A 23 45.11 -8.63 12.47
N ILE A 24 44.71 -9.00 11.25
CA ILE A 24 44.23 -10.35 10.93
C ILE A 24 45.35 -11.37 11.17
N VAL A 25 46.55 -11.09 10.66
CA VAL A 25 47.72 -11.95 10.86
C VAL A 25 48.05 -12.07 12.34
N ASP A 26 48.02 -10.98 13.13
CA ASP A 26 48.36 -11.03 14.55
C ASP A 26 47.33 -11.80 15.38
N VAL A 27 46.04 -11.59 15.11
CA VAL A 27 44.94 -12.29 15.80
C VAL A 27 44.91 -13.78 15.44
N PHE A 28 45.20 -14.12 14.17
CA PHE A 28 45.06 -15.47 13.64
C PHE A 28 46.40 -16.15 13.28
N LYS A 29 47.55 -15.68 13.82
CA LYS A 29 48.94 -16.09 13.48
C LYS A 29 49.13 -17.57 13.15
N GLU A 30 49.63 -17.89 11.96
CA GLU A 30 50.17 -19.21 11.66
C GLU A 30 51.44 -19.46 12.49
N GLY A 31 51.50 -20.57 13.24
CA GLY A 31 52.70 -20.89 14.02
C GLY A 31 52.41 -21.47 15.40
N GLY A 32 52.22 -22.78 15.43
CA GLY A 32 52.15 -23.52 16.67
C GLY A 32 52.05 -25.00 16.41
N ALA A 33 53.17 -25.70 16.51
CA ALA A 33 53.17 -27.15 16.52
C ALA A 33 52.22 -27.67 17.63
N GLY A 34 51.21 -28.45 17.22
CA GLY A 34 50.33 -29.21 18.11
C GLY A 34 49.05 -28.49 18.56
N LYS A 35 47.90 -28.99 18.06
CA LYS A 35 46.49 -28.68 18.43
C LYS A 35 46.05 -27.23 18.18
N THR A 36 44.93 -27.08 17.47
CA THR A 36 44.20 -25.83 17.17
C THR A 36 44.39 -24.75 18.23
N LYS A 37 45.37 -23.86 18.03
CA LYS A 37 45.61 -22.73 18.93
C LYS A 37 44.45 -21.76 18.80
N LYS A 38 43.83 -21.44 19.94
CA LYS A 38 42.79 -20.40 20.02
C LYS A 38 43.35 -19.07 19.47
N PRO A 39 42.50 -18.27 18.81
CA PRO A 39 42.89 -16.96 18.30
C PRO A 39 43.24 -16.01 19.47
N LEU A 40 44.11 -15.04 19.19
CA LEU A 40 44.54 -14.07 20.20
C LEU A 40 43.37 -13.13 20.54
N LYS A 41 43.18 -12.81 21.82
CA LYS A 41 42.17 -11.82 22.23
C LYS A 41 42.49 -10.45 21.62
N LEU A 42 41.47 -9.69 21.26
CA LEU A 42 41.63 -8.32 20.78
C LEU A 42 42.17 -7.41 21.88
N LEU A 43 43.40 -6.92 21.69
CA LEU A 43 44.07 -5.97 22.56
C LEU A 43 43.52 -4.55 22.32
N SER A 44 43.76 -3.64 23.27
CA SER A 44 43.39 -2.22 23.13
C SER A 44 43.99 -1.58 21.87
N ALA A 45 45.22 -1.97 21.50
CA ALA A 45 45.87 -1.54 20.26
C ALA A 45 45.11 -1.98 19.00
N HIS A 46 44.63 -3.23 18.95
CA HIS A 46 43.78 -3.72 17.85
C HIS A 46 42.51 -2.88 17.73
N LYS A 47 41.79 -2.68 18.84
CA LYS A 47 40.54 -1.91 18.86
C LYS A 47 40.75 -0.46 18.44
N LYS A 48 41.83 0.17 18.93
CA LYS A 48 42.19 1.55 18.57
C LYS A 48 42.48 1.69 17.08
N TYR A 49 43.17 0.71 16.49
CA TYR A 49 43.42 0.68 15.04
C TYR A 49 42.12 0.48 14.26
N LEU A 50 41.34 -0.57 14.58
CA LEU A 50 40.11 -0.92 13.86
C LEU A 50 39.05 0.20 13.92
N ASN A 51 38.99 0.95 15.02
CA ASN A 51 38.08 2.11 15.15
C ASN A 51 38.56 3.35 14.36
N ASN A 52 39.85 3.43 13.98
CA ASN A 52 40.45 4.62 13.37
C ASN A 52 41.27 4.27 12.11
N ILE A 53 40.76 3.37 11.27
CA ILE A 53 41.47 2.97 10.05
C ILE A 53 41.63 4.18 9.12
N VAL A 54 42.89 4.54 8.81
CA VAL A 54 43.24 5.66 7.93
C VAL A 54 43.47 5.15 6.49
N PHE A 55 43.24 6.02 5.49
CA PHE A 55 43.13 5.79 4.04
C PHE A 55 43.88 4.59 3.40
N LYS A 56 43.19 3.95 2.43
CA LYS A 56 43.63 2.89 1.48
C LYS A 56 43.96 1.51 2.05
N ASP A 57 43.71 1.27 3.32
CA ASP A 57 43.84 -0.06 3.88
C ASP A 57 42.69 -0.96 3.42
N ARG A 58 42.99 -1.90 2.51
CA ARG A 58 42.10 -2.94 2.03
C ARG A 58 42.73 -4.28 2.37
N VAL A 59 41.90 -5.29 2.64
CA VAL A 59 42.40 -6.65 2.85
C VAL A 59 43.10 -7.12 1.57
N SER A 60 44.38 -7.50 1.67
CA SER A 60 45.15 -7.90 0.49
C SER A 60 44.69 -9.23 -0.09
N ALA A 61 44.94 -9.44 -1.39
CA ALA A 61 44.60 -10.68 -2.09
C ALA A 61 45.22 -11.93 -1.45
N ASP A 62 46.39 -11.79 -0.82
CA ASP A 62 47.08 -12.88 -0.13
C ASP A 62 46.32 -13.30 1.13
N ILE A 63 45.85 -12.33 1.92
CA ILE A 63 45.00 -12.60 3.08
C ILE A 63 43.64 -13.16 2.66
N LEU A 64 43.02 -12.60 1.62
CA LEU A 64 41.72 -13.06 1.09
C LEU A 64 41.73 -14.56 0.75
N LYS A 65 42.82 -15.08 0.15
CA LYS A 65 42.91 -16.49 -0.24
C LYS A 65 43.31 -17.41 0.90
N LYS A 66 44.20 -16.95 1.78
CA LYS A 66 44.89 -17.80 2.75
C LYS A 66 44.16 -17.92 4.10
N TYR A 67 43.56 -16.84 4.58
CA TYR A 67 43.05 -16.75 5.94
C TYR A 67 41.63 -17.29 6.20
N PRO A 68 40.69 -17.39 5.24
CA PRO A 68 39.35 -17.89 5.54
C PRO A 68 39.32 -19.26 6.24
N GLY A 69 40.06 -20.25 5.74
CA GLY A 69 40.16 -21.56 6.37
C GLY A 69 40.85 -21.54 7.74
N ILE A 70 41.84 -20.67 7.93
CA ILE A 70 42.58 -20.51 9.19
C ILE A 70 41.67 -19.90 10.27
N ILE A 71 40.88 -18.89 9.89
CA ILE A 71 39.93 -18.22 10.79
C ILE A 71 38.88 -19.24 11.25
N LEU A 72 38.25 -19.98 10.32
CA LEU A 72 37.23 -20.98 10.67
C LEU A 72 37.78 -22.12 11.56
N ALA A 73 39.04 -22.51 11.38
CA ALA A 73 39.66 -23.53 12.21
C ALA A 73 39.94 -23.04 13.66
N ARG A 74 40.06 -21.74 13.88
CA ARG A 74 40.45 -21.14 15.16
C ARG A 74 39.30 -20.49 15.92
N ASP A 75 38.42 -19.82 15.18
CA ASP A 75 37.24 -19.10 15.66
C ASP A 75 36.00 -19.77 15.08
N SER A 76 35.78 -21.04 15.45
CA SER A 76 34.75 -21.89 14.85
C SER A 76 33.31 -21.42 15.14
N ASP A 77 33.12 -20.58 16.17
CA ASP A 77 31.85 -19.90 16.46
C ASP A 77 31.83 -18.44 15.98
N LEU A 78 32.88 -17.96 15.31
CA LEU A 78 33.02 -16.60 14.77
C LEU A 78 32.94 -15.47 15.81
N LYS A 79 33.25 -15.74 17.07
CA LYS A 79 33.10 -14.76 18.15
C LYS A 79 34.06 -13.59 18.01
N LEU A 80 35.34 -13.86 17.76
CA LEU A 80 36.32 -12.78 17.55
C LEU A 80 36.10 -12.11 16.20
N THR A 81 35.66 -12.86 15.20
CA THR A 81 35.29 -12.33 13.89
C THR A 81 34.19 -11.26 14.03
N THR A 82 33.11 -11.55 14.75
CA THR A 82 32.06 -10.56 15.06
C THR A 82 32.62 -9.35 15.83
N GLU A 83 33.52 -9.57 16.79
CA GLU A 83 34.15 -8.49 17.54
C GLU A 83 34.99 -7.58 16.63
N ILE A 84 35.79 -8.14 15.70
CA ILE A 84 36.55 -7.36 14.71
C ILE A 84 35.60 -6.54 13.84
N VAL A 85 34.58 -7.18 13.24
CA VAL A 85 33.59 -6.54 12.38
C VAL A 85 32.89 -5.37 13.11
N THR A 86 32.54 -5.57 14.38
CA THR A 86 31.89 -4.53 15.19
C THR A 86 32.82 -3.33 15.46
N ASN A 87 34.11 -3.56 15.73
CA ASN A 87 35.06 -2.45 15.91
C ASN A 87 35.30 -1.70 14.59
N VAL A 88 35.44 -2.42 13.48
CA VAL A 88 35.61 -1.82 12.15
C VAL A 88 34.38 -1.01 11.72
N TYR A 89 33.20 -1.38 12.21
CA TYR A 89 31.97 -0.64 11.91
C TYR A 89 32.01 0.82 12.39
N ASN A 90 32.83 1.12 13.41
CA ASN A 90 33.03 2.47 13.93
C ASN A 90 34.07 3.28 13.14
N ALA A 91 34.77 2.66 12.18
CA ALA A 91 35.78 3.34 11.38
C ALA A 91 35.15 4.45 10.52
N THR A 92 35.84 5.59 10.42
CA THR A 92 35.42 6.74 9.60
C THR A 92 35.54 6.46 8.09
N ASN A 93 36.46 5.58 7.69
CA ASN A 93 36.66 5.22 6.29
C ASN A 93 35.71 4.10 5.85
N ASN A 94 34.69 4.46 5.07
CA ASN A 94 33.70 3.52 4.54
C ASN A 94 34.28 2.46 3.60
N GLU A 95 35.34 2.78 2.85
CA GLU A 95 35.94 1.86 1.89
C GLU A 95 36.71 0.73 2.59
N ALA A 96 37.56 1.08 3.55
CA ALA A 96 38.28 0.12 4.40
C ALA A 96 37.31 -0.71 5.24
N LYS A 97 36.27 -0.06 5.80
CA LYS A 97 35.17 -0.72 6.51
C LYS A 97 34.49 -1.77 5.62
N ASN A 98 34.07 -1.40 4.42
CA ASN A 98 33.38 -2.32 3.51
C ASN A 98 34.30 -3.43 3.01
N SER A 99 35.59 -3.15 2.78
CA SER A 99 36.58 -4.18 2.41
C SER A 99 36.72 -5.25 3.51
N CYS A 100 36.87 -4.82 4.76
CA CYS A 100 37.00 -5.73 5.90
C CYS A 100 35.72 -6.53 6.17
N ILE A 101 34.55 -5.87 6.13
CA ILE A 101 33.26 -6.55 6.30
C ILE A 101 33.06 -7.60 5.19
N ASN A 102 33.34 -7.25 3.92
CA ASN A 102 33.20 -8.20 2.82
C ASN A 102 34.15 -9.39 2.96
N PHE A 103 35.41 -9.18 3.38
CA PHE A 103 36.32 -10.28 3.67
C PHE A 103 35.73 -11.26 4.69
N PHE A 104 35.19 -10.77 5.80
CA PHE A 104 34.57 -11.67 6.79
C PHE A 104 33.26 -12.31 6.29
N CYS A 105 32.57 -11.71 5.32
CA CYS A 105 31.47 -12.38 4.62
C CYS A 105 32.00 -13.54 3.75
N ASP A 106 33.16 -13.38 3.11
CA ASP A 106 33.82 -14.45 2.36
C ASP A 106 34.28 -15.59 3.30
N VAL A 107 34.75 -15.26 4.51
CA VAL A 107 35.05 -16.26 5.56
C VAL A 107 33.80 -17.09 5.91
N ILE A 108 32.64 -16.45 6.07
CA ILE A 108 31.37 -17.14 6.30
C ILE A 108 30.99 -18.00 5.09
N GLY A 109 31.28 -17.52 3.88
CA GLY A 109 31.06 -18.24 2.63
C GLY A 109 31.81 -19.56 2.49
N GLU A 110 32.90 -19.77 3.24
CA GLU A 110 33.60 -21.07 3.29
C GLU A 110 32.88 -22.11 4.16
N ILE A 111 31.85 -21.73 4.91
CA ILE A 111 31.05 -22.67 5.70
C ILE A 111 30.12 -23.45 4.76
N SER A 112 30.46 -24.71 4.51
CA SER A 112 29.82 -25.57 3.50
C SER A 112 28.29 -25.69 3.60
N PHE A 113 27.73 -25.84 4.82
CA PHE A 113 26.27 -25.93 4.97
C PHE A 113 25.56 -24.59 4.78
N LEU A 114 26.27 -23.48 4.94
CA LEU A 114 25.76 -22.15 4.64
C LEU A 114 25.94 -21.80 3.16
N ASN A 115 26.95 -22.31 2.46
CA ASN A 115 27.19 -22.03 1.05
C ASN A 115 27.50 -23.33 0.25
N PRO A 116 26.49 -24.18 0.01
CA PRO A 116 26.71 -25.51 -0.57
C PRO A 116 27.16 -25.49 -2.03
N THR A 117 26.77 -24.45 -2.78
CA THR A 117 27.06 -24.35 -4.22
C THR A 117 28.34 -23.57 -4.53
N LYS A 118 28.88 -22.83 -3.56
CA LYS A 118 30.07 -21.96 -3.69
C LYS A 118 30.07 -21.05 -4.95
N HIS A 119 28.89 -20.70 -5.47
CA HIS A 119 28.79 -19.86 -6.68
C HIS A 119 29.27 -18.42 -6.45
N ASP A 120 29.07 -17.88 -5.25
CA ASP A 120 29.61 -16.61 -4.79
C ASP A 120 30.40 -16.86 -3.50
N SER A 121 31.53 -16.16 -3.32
CA SER A 121 32.29 -16.20 -2.07
C SER A 121 31.50 -15.56 -0.93
N ASN A 122 30.65 -14.57 -1.22
CA ASN A 122 29.79 -13.95 -0.23
C ASN A 122 28.42 -14.63 -0.20
N VAL A 123 28.20 -15.44 0.85
CA VAL A 123 26.93 -16.18 1.03
C VAL A 123 25.70 -15.27 1.11
N PHE A 124 25.85 -14.06 1.64
CA PHE A 124 24.72 -13.12 1.75
C PHE A 124 24.32 -12.56 0.39
N ARG A 125 25.31 -12.25 -0.46
CA ARG A 125 25.05 -11.84 -1.84
C ARG A 125 24.42 -12.99 -2.65
N ALA A 126 24.90 -14.21 -2.48
CA ALA A 126 24.31 -15.39 -3.11
C ALA A 126 22.84 -15.60 -2.71
N ILE A 127 22.48 -15.37 -1.44
CA ILE A 127 21.09 -15.49 -0.97
C ILE A 127 20.21 -14.38 -1.58
N LEU A 128 20.75 -13.17 -1.71
CA LEU A 128 20.01 -12.01 -2.19
C LEU A 128 20.01 -11.84 -3.71
N SER A 129 20.80 -12.62 -4.46
CA SER A 129 20.90 -12.50 -5.92
C SER A 129 19.57 -12.72 -6.65
N SER A 130 18.62 -13.43 -6.01
CA SER A 130 17.27 -13.65 -6.51
C SER A 130 16.27 -12.53 -6.17
N LEU A 131 16.61 -11.60 -5.26
CA LEU A 131 15.66 -10.64 -4.67
C LEU A 131 15.72 -9.22 -5.26
N GLY A 132 16.74 -8.90 -6.05
CA GLY A 132 16.95 -7.54 -6.58
C GLY A 132 17.16 -6.48 -5.48
N ASP A 133 16.85 -5.21 -5.78
CA ASP A 133 16.84 -4.12 -4.80
C ASP A 133 15.48 -4.07 -4.09
N ASN A 134 15.31 -4.94 -3.10
CA ASN A 134 14.09 -5.01 -2.28
C ASN A 134 14.34 -4.47 -0.87
N GLU A 135 13.45 -3.61 -0.38
CA GLU A 135 13.48 -3.07 0.99
C GLU A 135 13.41 -4.13 2.11
N ASN A 136 12.99 -5.35 1.78
CA ASN A 136 12.88 -6.49 2.69
C ASN A 136 14.06 -7.48 2.60
N ALA A 137 15.21 -7.04 2.07
CA ALA A 137 16.40 -7.87 1.92
C ALA A 137 16.89 -8.48 3.24
N LEU A 138 16.97 -7.70 4.33
CA LEU A 138 17.47 -8.20 5.62
C LEU A 138 16.56 -9.26 6.27
N PRO A 139 15.23 -9.05 6.41
CA PRO A 139 14.32 -10.09 6.89
C PRO A 139 14.39 -11.39 6.08
N TYR A 140 14.44 -11.28 4.75
CA TYR A 140 14.56 -12.44 3.87
C TYR A 140 15.89 -13.20 4.10
N LEU A 141 17.01 -12.47 4.13
CA LEU A 141 18.33 -13.03 4.38
C LEU A 141 18.38 -13.81 5.70
N ILE A 142 17.82 -13.25 6.76
CA ILE A 142 17.79 -13.88 8.08
C ILE A 142 16.92 -15.12 8.10
N ASN A 143 15.76 -15.09 7.44
CA ASN A 143 14.91 -16.26 7.31
C ASN A 143 15.62 -17.41 6.60
N GLU A 144 16.31 -17.14 5.49
CA GLU A 144 17.06 -18.17 4.76
C GLU A 144 18.26 -18.71 5.54
N LEU A 145 18.99 -17.85 6.25
CA LEU A 145 20.07 -18.29 7.13
C LEU A 145 19.52 -19.16 8.26
N ASN A 146 18.43 -18.75 8.90
CA ASN A 146 17.77 -19.52 9.96
C ASN A 146 17.36 -20.91 9.47
N LYS A 147 16.73 -21.03 8.30
CA LYS A 147 16.39 -22.33 7.69
C LYS A 147 17.62 -23.24 7.53
N ARG A 148 18.75 -22.69 7.08
CA ARG A 148 20.01 -23.44 6.92
C ARG A 148 20.56 -23.91 8.27
N PHE A 149 20.51 -23.06 9.30
CA PHE A 149 20.90 -23.42 10.67
C PHE A 149 19.98 -24.46 11.31
N ASP A 150 18.66 -24.34 11.13
CA ASP A 150 17.67 -25.26 11.69
C ASP A 150 17.81 -26.65 11.06
N LYS A 151 17.99 -26.73 9.74
CA LYS A 151 18.30 -27.98 9.03
C LYS A 151 19.58 -28.66 9.57
N ARG A 152 20.62 -27.86 9.86
CA ARG A 152 21.87 -28.38 10.44
C ARG A 152 21.67 -28.87 11.88
N LEU A 153 20.89 -28.13 12.68
CA LEU A 153 20.58 -28.47 14.07
C LEU A 153 19.76 -29.76 14.17
N GLU A 154 18.79 -29.97 13.27
CA GLU A 154 18.09 -31.25 13.12
C GLU A 154 19.04 -32.40 12.77
N GLY A 155 19.98 -32.16 11.84
CA GLY A 155 20.99 -33.15 11.46
C GLY A 155 21.84 -33.60 12.65
N ILE A 156 22.23 -32.67 13.53
CA ILE A 156 22.98 -32.96 14.76
C ILE A 156 22.12 -33.74 15.78
N LYS A 157 20.83 -33.40 15.91
CA LYS A 157 19.90 -34.14 16.80
C LYS A 157 19.69 -35.58 16.30
N LYS A 158 19.46 -35.76 14.99
CA LYS A 158 19.28 -37.08 14.34
C LYS A 158 20.57 -37.93 14.37
N SER A 159 21.75 -37.31 14.28
CA SER A 159 23.03 -38.03 14.41
C SER A 159 23.32 -38.47 15.84
N LYS A 160 22.89 -37.71 16.86
CA LYS A 160 22.99 -38.11 18.27
C LYS A 160 22.06 -39.28 18.59
N SER A 161 20.83 -39.28 18.08
CA SER A 161 19.90 -40.40 18.26
C SER A 161 20.32 -41.67 17.50
N LYS A 162 21.02 -41.54 16.36
CA LYS A 162 21.61 -42.69 15.65
C LYS A 162 22.91 -43.21 16.27
N ALA A 163 23.70 -42.35 16.92
CA ALA A 163 24.91 -42.77 17.64
C ALA A 163 24.61 -43.64 18.88
N GLU A 164 23.39 -43.56 19.43
CA GLU A 164 22.88 -44.49 20.45
C GLU A 164 22.37 -45.82 19.86
N ALA A 165 22.18 -45.93 18.53
CA ALA A 165 21.54 -47.09 17.89
C ALA A 165 22.42 -47.89 16.93
N ALA A 166 23.58 -47.41 16.46
CA ALA A 166 24.45 -48.23 15.59
C ALA A 166 25.91 -47.75 15.54
N LYS A 167 26.82 -48.58 16.04
CA LYS A 167 28.07 -48.86 15.29
C LYS A 167 27.62 -49.56 14.01
N ILE A 168 27.80 -48.94 12.84
CA ILE A 168 28.04 -49.60 11.54
C ILE A 168 28.11 -48.51 10.44
N ASN A 169 29.23 -48.57 9.71
CA ASN A 169 29.56 -48.04 8.39
C ASN A 169 29.60 -46.53 8.16
N GLU A 170 30.84 -46.02 8.24
CA GLU A 170 31.29 -44.78 7.61
C GLU A 170 31.26 -44.91 6.08
N SER A 171 30.58 -43.98 5.42
CA SER A 171 31.08 -43.35 4.19
C SER A 171 30.32 -42.04 3.98
N GLU A 172 31.05 -41.03 3.54
CA GLU A 172 30.58 -39.70 3.13
C GLU A 172 30.13 -38.76 4.26
N ILE A 173 31.11 -38.24 5.01
CA ILE A 173 30.94 -36.93 5.67
C ILE A 173 32.02 -36.00 5.14
N ASP A 174 31.57 -35.22 4.18
CA ASP A 174 32.27 -34.14 3.51
C ASP A 174 32.78 -33.08 4.51
N SER A 175 33.91 -32.50 4.15
CA SER A 175 34.79 -31.71 5.02
C SER A 175 34.16 -30.40 5.58
N ALA A 176 33.71 -30.45 6.84
CA ALA A 176 33.53 -29.31 7.78
C ALA A 176 33.54 -29.85 9.23
N PRO A 177 33.95 -29.08 10.25
CA PRO A 177 34.63 -29.62 11.43
C PRO A 177 33.78 -30.65 12.18
N LYS A 178 34.25 -31.90 12.17
CA LYS A 178 33.76 -32.97 13.04
C LYS A 178 33.77 -32.47 14.49
N GLY A 179 32.59 -32.35 15.12
CA GLY A 179 32.48 -32.13 16.58
C GLY A 179 31.79 -30.85 17.08
N MET A 180 31.12 -30.06 16.25
CA MET A 180 30.41 -28.86 16.74
C MET A 180 29.18 -29.23 17.59
N THR A 181 29.13 -28.73 18.82
CA THR A 181 27.99 -28.93 19.74
C THR A 181 26.80 -28.04 19.36
N ALA A 182 25.58 -28.39 19.82
CA ALA A 182 24.39 -27.57 19.60
C ALA A 182 24.55 -26.14 20.17
N ALA A 183 25.22 -25.99 21.31
CA ALA A 183 25.53 -24.69 21.91
C ALA A 183 26.49 -23.86 21.05
N GLN A 184 27.52 -24.49 20.48
CA GLN A 184 28.43 -23.82 19.54
C GLN A 184 27.70 -23.42 18.25
N LEU A 185 26.83 -24.27 17.71
CA LEU A 185 26.05 -23.95 16.51
C LEU A 185 25.10 -22.75 16.76
N LYS A 186 24.52 -22.65 17.96
CA LYS A 186 23.75 -21.46 18.37
C LYS A 186 24.62 -20.21 18.43
N SER A 187 25.79 -20.28 19.08
CA SER A 187 26.76 -19.15 19.11
C SER A 187 27.12 -18.70 17.70
N LEU A 188 27.44 -19.65 16.80
CA LEU A 188 27.73 -19.39 15.40
C LEU A 188 26.54 -18.72 14.68
N ARG A 189 25.31 -19.20 14.89
CA ARG A 189 24.09 -18.60 14.33
C ARG A 189 23.99 -17.13 14.70
N TYR A 190 24.14 -16.79 15.98
CA TYR A 190 24.10 -15.41 16.44
C TYR A 190 25.14 -14.52 15.78
N ASN A 191 26.38 -14.99 15.73
CA ASN A 191 27.49 -14.25 15.12
C ASN A 191 27.29 -14.04 13.62
N VAL A 192 26.83 -15.06 12.88
CA VAL A 192 26.53 -14.95 11.45
C VAL A 192 25.39 -13.96 11.19
N LEU A 193 24.31 -14.02 11.98
CA LEU A 193 23.17 -13.11 11.84
C LEU A 193 23.57 -11.65 12.16
N ALA A 194 24.42 -11.44 13.18
CA ALA A 194 24.94 -10.11 13.51
C ALA A 194 25.78 -9.53 12.37
N ILE A 195 26.69 -10.33 11.80
CA ILE A 195 27.51 -9.91 10.65
C ILE A 195 26.63 -9.65 9.42
N ALA A 196 25.59 -10.47 9.18
CA ALA A 196 24.64 -10.26 8.09
C ALA A 196 23.87 -8.93 8.22
N ALA A 197 23.45 -8.57 9.43
CA ALA A 197 22.79 -7.30 9.70
C ALA A 197 23.74 -6.11 9.48
N LEU A 198 24.96 -6.17 10.00
CA LEU A 198 25.97 -5.11 9.82
C LEU A 198 26.37 -4.94 8.35
N TRP A 199 26.56 -6.06 7.62
CA TRP A 199 26.83 -6.06 6.19
C TRP A 199 25.68 -5.40 5.41
N SER A 200 24.44 -5.79 5.69
CA SER A 200 23.25 -5.24 5.02
C SER A 200 23.12 -3.74 5.21
N VAL A 201 23.41 -3.21 6.41
CA VAL A 201 23.40 -1.76 6.66
C VAL A 201 24.58 -1.08 5.96
N SER A 202 25.78 -1.67 6.00
CA SER A 202 26.99 -1.07 5.40
C SER A 202 26.89 -0.87 3.89
N LEU A 203 26.14 -1.74 3.20
CA LEU A 203 25.90 -1.67 1.76
C LEU A 203 24.59 -0.96 1.39
N GLY A 204 23.88 -0.37 2.35
CA GLY A 204 22.63 0.34 2.10
C GLY A 204 21.45 -0.57 1.69
N LYS A 205 21.55 -1.89 1.91
CA LYS A 205 20.49 -2.86 1.61
C LYS A 205 19.36 -2.85 2.64
N THR A 206 19.57 -2.21 3.78
CA THR A 206 18.55 -2.02 4.83
C THR A 206 18.82 -0.73 5.61
N THR A 207 17.77 -0.14 6.17
CA THR A 207 17.88 1.01 7.07
C THR A 207 18.38 0.60 8.45
N GLN A 208 19.05 1.50 9.17
CA GLN A 208 19.50 1.26 10.54
C GLN A 208 18.35 0.84 11.48
N THR A 209 17.18 1.47 11.37
CA THR A 209 16.01 1.16 12.22
C THR A 209 15.56 -0.29 12.02
N LYS A 210 15.31 -0.69 10.77
CA LYS A 210 14.95 -2.08 10.43
C LYS A 210 16.01 -3.08 10.93
N ALA A 211 17.29 -2.75 10.84
CA ALA A 211 18.36 -3.60 11.35
C ALA A 211 18.36 -3.71 12.89
N ILE A 212 18.10 -2.62 13.61
CA ILE A 212 17.96 -2.62 15.07
C ILE A 212 16.77 -3.48 15.49
N ASP A 213 15.61 -3.31 14.87
CA ASP A 213 14.41 -4.12 15.18
C ASP A 213 14.69 -5.60 14.97
N THR A 214 15.38 -5.91 13.88
CA THR A 214 15.71 -7.29 13.54
C THR A 214 16.72 -7.90 14.51
N LEU A 215 17.76 -7.16 14.89
CA LEU A 215 18.73 -7.60 15.90
C LEU A 215 18.07 -7.72 17.28
N SER A 216 17.18 -6.80 17.63
CA SER A 216 16.40 -6.86 18.87
C SER A 216 15.60 -8.16 18.92
N ASN A 217 14.86 -8.50 17.86
CA ASN A 217 14.11 -9.74 17.77
C ASN A 217 15.01 -10.99 17.88
N ILE A 218 16.21 -10.95 17.29
CA ILE A 218 17.19 -12.04 17.42
C ILE A 218 17.66 -12.20 18.87
N PHE A 219 17.94 -11.09 19.57
CA PHE A 219 18.41 -11.11 20.96
C PHE A 219 17.31 -11.46 21.96
N THR A 220 16.05 -11.12 21.68
CA THR A 220 14.92 -11.38 22.58
C THR A 220 14.25 -12.74 22.35
N ALA A 221 14.38 -13.34 21.17
CA ALA A 221 13.76 -14.63 20.83
C ALA A 221 14.20 -15.81 21.72
N GLU A 222 15.33 -15.71 22.43
CA GLU A 222 15.83 -16.73 23.36
C GLU A 222 15.77 -16.32 24.84
N ILE A 223 15.16 -15.19 25.17
CA ILE A 223 14.94 -14.81 26.57
C ILE A 223 13.81 -15.69 27.11
N ASP A 224 14.16 -16.70 27.91
CA ASP A 224 13.17 -17.48 28.67
C ASP A 224 12.30 -16.53 29.50
N GLU A 225 10.98 -16.70 29.48
CA GLU A 225 10.02 -15.96 30.32
C GLU A 225 10.34 -16.04 31.83
N LYS A 226 11.20 -17.00 32.21
CA LYS A 226 11.68 -17.24 33.59
C LYS A 226 12.96 -16.48 33.96
N SER A 227 13.58 -15.77 33.02
CA SER A 227 14.75 -14.95 33.32
C SER A 227 14.32 -13.76 34.19
N PRO A 228 15.08 -13.42 35.25
CA PRO A 228 14.73 -12.28 36.08
C PRO A 228 14.75 -11.03 35.21
N SER A 229 13.64 -10.29 35.18
CA SER A 229 13.56 -9.01 34.47
C SER A 229 14.65 -8.11 35.03
N LEU A 230 15.74 -7.91 34.28
CA LEU A 230 16.75 -6.95 34.66
C LEU A 230 16.06 -5.59 34.69
N SER A 231 15.97 -4.97 35.86
CA SER A 231 15.43 -3.62 35.96
C SER A 231 16.30 -2.69 35.12
N ILE A 232 15.68 -1.83 34.32
CA ILE A 232 16.40 -0.87 33.46
C ILE A 232 17.32 0.00 34.32
N GLU A 233 16.87 0.36 35.52
CA GLU A 233 17.62 1.12 36.52
C GLU A 233 18.90 0.37 36.94
N SER A 234 18.80 -0.94 37.19
CA SER A 234 19.95 -1.77 37.55
C SER A 234 20.97 -1.92 36.39
N PHE A 235 20.47 -2.05 35.15
CA PHE A 235 21.30 -2.09 33.96
C PHE A 235 22.06 -0.77 33.74
N LEU A 236 21.35 0.35 33.84
CA LEU A 236 21.92 1.68 33.69
C LEU A 236 22.94 1.96 34.79
N ALA A 237 22.62 1.65 36.04
CA ALA A 237 23.53 1.80 37.19
C ALA A 237 24.85 1.04 36.97
N GLY A 238 24.79 -0.19 36.45
CA GLY A 238 25.97 -0.99 36.11
C GLY A 238 26.85 -0.38 35.01
N HIS A 239 26.31 0.49 34.17
CA HIS A 239 27.02 1.11 33.04
C HIS A 239 27.46 2.57 33.29
N ILE A 240 27.13 3.18 34.43
CA ILE A 240 27.49 4.58 34.76
C ILE A 240 29.00 4.82 34.68
N ASN A 241 29.80 3.84 35.12
CA ASN A 241 31.26 3.89 35.13
C ASN A 241 31.90 3.08 34.00
N SER A 242 31.10 2.59 33.04
CA SER A 242 31.61 1.82 31.90
C SER A 242 32.29 2.73 30.87
N SER A 243 33.24 2.18 30.13
CA SER A 243 33.85 2.88 28.98
C SER A 243 32.84 3.21 27.87
N SER A 244 31.66 2.58 27.89
CA SER A 244 30.56 2.77 26.94
C SER A 244 29.51 3.81 27.38
N LYS A 245 29.77 4.59 28.43
CA LYS A 245 28.80 5.56 28.99
C LYS A 245 28.30 6.56 27.94
N LYS A 246 29.18 7.06 27.07
CA LYS A 246 28.83 8.09 26.08
C LYS A 246 27.93 7.51 25.00
N GLU A 247 28.26 6.32 24.53
CA GLU A 247 27.53 5.57 23.51
C GLU A 247 26.14 5.18 24.04
N LEU A 248 26.07 4.71 25.29
CA LEU A 248 24.81 4.40 25.96
C LEU A 248 23.94 5.66 26.13
N GLY A 249 24.54 6.78 26.56
CA GLY A 249 23.84 8.07 26.65
C GLY A 249 23.30 8.55 25.30
N ALA A 250 24.07 8.40 24.23
CA ALA A 250 23.63 8.73 22.87
C ALA A 250 22.48 7.84 22.40
N LEU A 251 22.51 6.54 22.71
CA LEU A 251 21.44 5.60 22.40
C LEU A 251 20.14 5.98 23.12
N ILE A 252 20.22 6.28 24.42
CA ILE A 252 19.06 6.72 25.23
C ILE A 252 18.48 8.02 24.66
N ALA A 253 19.34 9.02 24.38
CA ALA A 253 18.90 10.29 23.81
C ALA A 253 18.21 10.10 22.44
N ARG A 254 18.75 9.23 21.57
CA ARG A 254 18.12 8.89 20.29
C ARG A 254 16.77 8.21 20.48
N SER A 255 16.67 7.27 21.43
CA SER A 255 15.41 6.57 21.74
C SER A 255 14.33 7.55 22.24
N LEU A 256 14.68 8.41 23.20
CA LEU A 256 13.76 9.42 23.73
C LEU A 256 13.29 10.39 22.64
N LYS A 257 14.21 10.87 21.79
CA LYS A 257 13.87 11.73 20.67
C LYS A 257 12.91 11.05 19.69
N THR A 258 13.19 9.79 19.33
CA THR A 258 12.32 9.01 18.43
C THR A 258 10.92 8.82 19.02
N GLN A 259 10.83 8.57 20.32
CA GLN A 259 9.56 8.45 21.02
C GLN A 259 8.78 9.77 21.03
N GLN A 260 9.47 10.90 21.25
CA GLN A 260 8.87 12.22 21.22
C GLN A 260 8.37 12.58 19.81
N ASP A 261 9.19 12.37 18.78
CA ASP A 261 8.82 12.60 17.38
C ASP A 261 7.57 11.78 17.00
N ALA A 262 7.50 10.50 17.43
CA ALA A 262 6.34 9.65 17.19
C ALA A 262 5.07 10.12 17.93
N GLN A 263 5.20 10.67 19.15
CA GLN A 263 4.07 11.28 19.86
C GLN A 263 3.58 12.55 19.17
N ASP A 264 4.49 13.39 18.68
CA ASP A 264 4.16 14.61 17.95
C ASP A 264 3.45 14.31 16.62
N ASP A 265 3.93 13.31 15.88
CA ASP A 265 3.28 12.88 14.64
C ASP A 265 1.89 12.29 14.89
N LYS A 266 1.73 11.49 15.95
CA LYS A 266 0.42 11.00 16.39
C LYS A 266 -0.54 12.14 16.70
N ARG A 267 -0.07 13.18 17.40
CA ARG A 267 -0.88 14.36 17.73
C ARG A 267 -1.31 15.09 16.45
N LYS A 268 -0.40 15.36 15.52
CA LYS A 268 -0.72 16.01 14.22
C LYS A 268 -1.74 15.20 13.41
N ALA A 269 -1.56 13.87 13.35
CA ALA A 269 -2.49 12.99 12.65
C ALA A 269 -3.90 13.03 13.29
N GLN A 270 -3.97 13.10 14.61
CA GLN A 270 -5.24 13.21 15.34
C GLN A 270 -5.92 14.56 15.09
N GLU A 271 -5.18 15.67 15.06
CA GLU A 271 -5.70 17.00 14.71
C GLU A 271 -6.25 17.02 13.28
N GLN A 272 -5.52 16.45 12.31
CA GLN A 272 -5.98 16.32 10.92
C GLN A 272 -7.23 15.46 10.81
N SER A 273 -7.28 14.32 11.53
CA SER A 273 -8.45 13.44 11.55
C SER A 273 -9.69 14.17 12.08
N GLN A 274 -9.55 14.95 13.14
CA GLN A 274 -10.64 15.78 13.67
C GLN A 274 -11.09 16.86 12.68
N TYR A 275 -10.16 17.49 11.97
CA TYR A 275 -10.46 18.46 10.94
C TYR A 275 -11.29 17.86 9.79
N TYR A 276 -10.85 16.70 9.25
CA TYR A 276 -11.58 16.02 8.18
C TYR A 276 -12.94 15.51 8.64
N LYS A 277 -13.07 15.08 9.90
CA LYS A 277 -14.37 14.70 10.47
C LYS A 277 -15.34 15.88 10.47
N LYS A 278 -14.91 17.07 10.91
CA LYS A 278 -15.75 18.28 10.86
C LYS A 278 -16.16 18.67 9.44
N GLN A 279 -15.25 18.55 8.47
CA GLN A 279 -15.54 18.80 7.05
C GLN A 279 -16.59 17.80 6.51
N LEU A 280 -16.46 16.52 6.86
CA LEU A 280 -17.40 15.47 6.46
C LEU A 280 -18.79 15.73 7.06
N ASP A 281 -18.86 16.04 8.36
CA ASP A 281 -20.13 16.32 9.05
C ASP A 281 -20.84 17.52 8.40
N LYS A 282 -20.08 18.57 8.01
CA LYS A 282 -20.63 19.72 7.27
C LYS A 282 -21.16 19.31 5.89
N ALA A 283 -20.40 18.55 5.11
CA ALA A 283 -20.83 18.08 3.79
C ALA A 283 -22.08 17.19 3.86
N LEU A 284 -22.20 16.37 4.90
CA LEU A 284 -23.41 15.57 5.16
C LEU A 284 -24.62 16.45 5.45
N ALA A 285 -24.47 17.48 6.30
CA ALA A 285 -25.54 18.43 6.58
C ALA A 285 -25.97 19.21 5.32
N ASP A 286 -25.02 19.64 4.50
CA ASP A 286 -25.29 20.32 3.22
C ASP A 286 -26.04 19.39 2.24
N THR A 287 -25.64 18.12 2.17
CA THR A 287 -26.31 17.11 1.33
C THR A 287 -27.75 16.86 1.79
N GLN A 288 -27.99 16.77 3.10
CA GLN A 288 -29.34 16.64 3.65
C GLN A 288 -30.20 17.87 3.33
N SER A 289 -29.65 19.08 3.46
CA SER A 289 -30.35 20.31 3.10
C SER A 289 -30.70 20.36 1.60
N LEU A 290 -29.78 19.96 0.73
CA LEU A 290 -30.01 19.89 -0.72
C LEU A 290 -31.09 18.86 -1.07
N ASN A 291 -31.09 17.69 -0.43
CA ASN A 291 -32.11 16.67 -0.65
C ASN A 291 -33.51 17.15 -0.25
N LEU A 292 -33.64 17.91 0.85
CA LEU A 292 -34.91 18.52 1.23
C LEU A 292 -35.39 19.53 0.17
N LYS A 293 -34.51 20.42 -0.30
CA LYS A 293 -34.84 21.38 -1.38
C LYS A 293 -35.23 20.69 -2.69
N LEU A 294 -34.57 19.58 -3.02
CA LEU A 294 -34.86 18.78 -4.21
C LEU A 294 -36.23 18.11 -4.08
N SER A 295 -36.56 17.57 -2.90
CA SER A 295 -37.89 17.02 -2.63
C SER A 295 -39.00 18.06 -2.77
N ASP A 296 -38.80 19.26 -2.21
CA ASP A 296 -39.78 20.35 -2.33
C ASP A 296 -39.94 20.84 -3.78
N SER A 297 -38.84 20.91 -4.53
CA SER A 297 -38.88 21.27 -5.95
C SER A 297 -39.60 20.21 -6.79
N ASN A 298 -39.39 18.93 -6.51
CA ASN A 298 -40.08 17.83 -7.19
C ASN A 298 -41.60 17.87 -6.95
N LYS A 299 -42.03 18.11 -5.70
CA LYS A 299 -43.46 18.29 -5.39
C LYS A 299 -44.07 19.43 -6.21
N LYS A 300 -43.34 20.54 -6.37
CA LYS A 300 -43.81 21.68 -7.16
C LYS A 300 -43.88 21.37 -8.66
N ILE A 301 -42.94 20.55 -9.16
CA ILE A 301 -42.99 20.05 -10.55
C ILE A 301 -44.23 19.18 -10.76
N GLU A 302 -44.50 18.24 -9.85
CA GLU A 302 -45.68 17.37 -9.91
C GLU A 302 -46.99 18.18 -9.87
N GLU A 303 -47.07 19.20 -9.00
CA GLU A 303 -48.21 20.10 -8.94
C GLU A 303 -48.42 20.86 -10.25
N LEU A 304 -47.37 21.44 -10.82
CA LEU A 304 -47.42 22.15 -12.10
C LEU A 304 -47.78 21.21 -13.26
N GLN A 305 -47.28 19.98 -13.27
CA GLN A 305 -47.64 18.97 -14.27
C GLN A 305 -49.12 18.61 -14.18
N SER A 306 -49.67 18.45 -12.98
CA SER A 306 -51.11 18.21 -12.78
C SER A 306 -51.95 19.40 -13.26
N GLN A 307 -51.53 20.63 -13.00
CA GLN A 307 -52.21 21.83 -13.48
C GLN A 307 -52.18 21.92 -15.02
N LEU A 308 -51.03 21.64 -15.64
CA LEU A 308 -50.90 21.61 -17.10
C LEU A 308 -51.82 20.56 -17.73
N GLN A 309 -51.90 19.36 -17.15
CA GLN A 309 -52.80 18.31 -17.64
C GLN A 309 -54.26 18.75 -17.57
N LYS A 310 -54.70 19.33 -16.45
CA LYS A 310 -56.08 19.85 -16.31
C LYS A 310 -56.39 20.95 -17.33
N LEU A 311 -55.43 21.85 -17.58
CA LEU A 311 -55.59 22.90 -18.58
C LEU A 311 -55.70 22.31 -19.99
N GLN A 312 -54.89 21.29 -20.31
CA GLN A 312 -54.95 20.60 -21.60
C GLN A 312 -56.29 19.91 -21.80
N GLU A 313 -56.79 19.16 -20.81
CA GLU A 313 -58.12 18.53 -20.84
C GLU A 313 -59.24 19.58 -21.02
N THR A 314 -59.11 20.73 -20.36
CA THR A 314 -60.08 21.84 -20.50
C THR A 314 -60.06 22.44 -21.91
N ILE A 315 -58.87 22.61 -22.50
CA ILE A 315 -58.72 23.12 -23.87
C ILE A 315 -59.34 22.13 -24.87
N GLU A 316 -59.01 20.84 -24.76
CA GLU A 316 -59.56 19.80 -25.63
C GLU A 316 -61.09 19.72 -25.55
N SER A 317 -61.65 19.78 -24.34
CA SER A 317 -63.10 19.82 -24.11
C SER A 317 -63.75 21.03 -24.78
N LYS A 318 -63.18 22.23 -24.61
CA LYS A 318 -63.66 23.46 -25.26
C LYS A 318 -63.57 23.40 -26.79
N GLU A 319 -62.50 22.82 -27.32
CA GLU A 319 -62.37 22.61 -28.77
C GLU A 319 -63.45 21.67 -29.31
N GLN A 320 -63.75 20.57 -28.59
CA GLN A 320 -64.81 19.64 -28.98
C GLN A 320 -66.19 20.30 -28.94
N LEU A 321 -66.50 21.06 -27.88
CA LEU A 321 -67.73 21.86 -27.79
C LEU A 321 -67.83 22.85 -28.96
N GLY A 322 -66.76 23.61 -29.23
CA GLY A 322 -66.73 24.56 -30.34
C GLY A 322 -66.80 23.90 -31.73
N LYS A 323 -66.39 22.64 -31.89
CA LYS A 323 -66.62 21.84 -33.11
C LYS A 323 -68.08 21.40 -33.21
N ALA A 324 -68.67 20.92 -32.12
CA ALA A 324 -70.07 20.51 -32.08
C ALA A 324 -71.00 21.68 -32.39
N GLU A 325 -70.80 22.85 -31.78
CA GLU A 325 -71.56 24.07 -32.07
C GLU A 325 -71.47 24.47 -33.55
N ARG A 326 -70.26 24.40 -34.14
CA ARG A 326 -70.07 24.67 -35.57
C ARG A 326 -70.83 23.71 -36.48
N VAL A 327 -70.88 22.42 -36.13
CA VAL A 327 -71.65 21.43 -36.88
C VAL A 327 -73.14 21.70 -36.75
N HIS A 328 -73.64 21.96 -35.54
CA HIS A 328 -75.05 22.32 -35.33
C HIS A 328 -75.46 23.56 -36.14
N LEU A 329 -74.66 24.63 -36.10
CA LEU A 329 -74.91 25.83 -36.91
C LEU A 329 -74.91 25.53 -38.42
N LYS A 330 -74.03 24.63 -38.89
CA LYS A 330 -73.97 24.23 -40.30
C LYS A 330 -75.20 23.41 -40.70
N ASP A 331 -75.66 22.50 -39.84
CA ASP A 331 -76.85 21.70 -40.09
C ASP A 331 -78.12 22.57 -40.09
N ASP A 332 -78.22 23.52 -39.15
CA ASP A 332 -79.37 24.42 -39.08
C ASP A 332 -79.41 25.36 -40.29
N THR A 333 -78.26 25.92 -40.72
CA THR A 333 -78.18 26.68 -41.97
C THR A 333 -78.48 25.81 -43.20
N GLY A 334 -78.09 24.54 -43.19
CA GLY A 334 -78.44 23.57 -44.23
C GLY A 334 -79.95 23.31 -44.31
N LYS A 335 -80.60 23.05 -43.16
CA LYS A 335 -82.05 22.85 -43.06
C LYS A 335 -82.83 24.07 -43.55
N VAL A 336 -82.40 25.27 -43.15
CA VAL A 336 -82.99 26.53 -43.61
C VAL A 336 -82.90 26.66 -45.13
N LYS A 337 -81.72 26.40 -45.71
CA LYS A 337 -81.54 26.44 -47.17
C LYS A 337 -82.42 25.43 -47.89
N SER A 338 -82.45 24.17 -47.44
CA SER A 338 -83.27 23.13 -48.06
C SER A 338 -84.76 23.49 -47.98
N LYS A 339 -85.23 24.02 -46.85
CA LYS A 339 -86.62 24.43 -46.72
C LYS A 339 -86.97 25.60 -47.64
N ALA A 340 -86.05 26.56 -47.82
CA ALA A 340 -86.25 27.68 -48.74
C ALA A 340 -86.30 27.20 -50.20
N ILE A 341 -85.46 26.22 -50.57
CA ILE A 341 -85.48 25.61 -51.91
C ILE A 341 -86.79 24.87 -52.13
N ASN A 342 -87.23 24.02 -51.19
CA ASN A 342 -88.47 23.26 -51.33
C ASN A 342 -89.69 24.19 -51.47
N LEU A 343 -89.77 25.26 -50.66
CA LEU A 343 -90.82 26.28 -50.80
C LEU A 343 -90.86 26.86 -52.22
N LEU A 344 -89.69 27.25 -52.74
CA LEU A 344 -89.60 27.81 -54.09
C LEU A 344 -90.00 26.80 -55.16
N GLU A 345 -89.49 25.57 -55.07
CA GLU A 345 -89.69 24.54 -56.10
C GLU A 345 -91.10 23.94 -56.11
N GLU A 346 -91.70 23.73 -54.95
CA GLU A 346 -92.98 23.01 -54.82
C GLU A 346 -94.17 23.97 -54.75
N GLU A 347 -94.06 25.08 -54.02
CA GLU A 347 -95.21 25.92 -53.68
C GLU A 347 -95.24 27.23 -54.47
N VAL A 348 -94.09 27.79 -54.84
CA VAL A 348 -94.02 29.11 -55.53
C VAL A 348 -93.92 28.99 -57.05
N ILE A 349 -92.94 28.24 -57.56
CA ILE A 349 -92.66 28.16 -59.00
C ILE A 349 -93.82 27.55 -59.81
N PRO A 350 -94.47 26.45 -59.38
CA PRO A 350 -95.53 25.83 -60.18
C PRO A 350 -96.77 26.72 -60.39
N PRO A 351 -97.30 27.42 -59.36
CA PRO A 351 -98.37 28.38 -59.55
C PRO A 351 -97.94 29.61 -60.36
N LEU A 352 -96.69 30.09 -60.23
CA LEU A 352 -96.16 31.17 -61.07
C LEU A 352 -96.14 30.79 -62.55
N ARG A 353 -95.66 29.58 -62.88
CA ARG A 353 -95.68 29.05 -64.25
C ARG A 353 -97.11 28.93 -64.78
N THR A 354 -98.05 28.51 -63.93
CA THR A 354 -99.47 28.40 -64.29
C THR A 354 -100.08 29.78 -64.55
N SER A 355 -99.72 30.78 -63.74
CA SER A 355 -100.12 32.18 -63.90
C SER A 355 -99.58 32.77 -65.20
N LEU A 356 -98.29 32.56 -65.49
CA LEU A 356 -97.67 32.98 -66.74
C LEU A 356 -98.39 32.36 -67.95
N LYS A 357 -98.63 31.05 -67.94
CA LYS A 357 -99.40 30.33 -68.98
C LYS A 357 -100.86 30.79 -69.11
N ALA A 358 -101.44 31.38 -68.07
CA ALA A 358 -102.81 31.91 -68.10
C ALA A 358 -102.86 33.31 -68.73
N LEU A 359 -101.80 34.09 -68.58
CA LEU A 359 -101.64 35.41 -69.16
C LEU A 359 -101.18 35.37 -70.63
N ASP A 360 -100.36 34.38 -70.99
CA ASP A 360 -99.78 34.21 -72.33
C ASP A 360 -100.75 33.58 -73.36
N ARG A 361 -102.06 33.68 -73.11
CA ARG A 361 -103.12 33.18 -74.02
C ARG A 361 -103.65 34.32 -74.87
N ASP A 362 -104.18 34.00 -76.05
CA ASP A 362 -104.81 34.96 -76.96
C ASP A 362 -105.90 35.81 -76.27
N GLU A 363 -106.63 35.22 -75.31
CA GLU A 363 -107.47 35.94 -74.35
C GLU A 363 -106.95 35.72 -72.91
N PRO A 364 -106.29 36.72 -72.29
CA PRO A 364 -105.63 36.57 -71.01
C PRO A 364 -106.60 36.29 -69.85
N LYS A 365 -106.34 35.24 -69.07
CA LYS A 365 -107.14 34.91 -67.87
C LYS A 365 -106.61 35.61 -66.62
N VAL A 366 -106.73 36.93 -66.60
CA VAL A 366 -106.17 37.80 -65.55
C VAL A 366 -106.62 37.39 -64.14
N LYS A 367 -107.90 37.07 -63.93
CA LYS A 367 -108.42 36.67 -62.61
C LYS A 367 -107.78 35.41 -62.04
N VAL A 368 -107.42 34.45 -62.91
CA VAL A 368 -106.75 33.21 -62.50
C VAL A 368 -105.31 33.48 -62.10
N ALA A 369 -104.62 34.37 -62.84
CA ALA A 369 -103.27 34.78 -62.50
C ALA A 369 -103.21 35.55 -61.18
N ILE A 370 -104.16 36.47 -60.93
CA ILE A 370 -104.26 37.20 -59.66
C ILE A 370 -104.45 36.22 -58.50
N HIS A 371 -105.44 35.32 -58.59
CA HIS A 371 -105.71 34.36 -57.52
C HIS A 371 -104.49 33.48 -57.19
N ASN A 372 -103.78 32.98 -58.21
CA ASN A 372 -102.58 32.18 -57.98
C ASN A 372 -101.44 33.01 -57.35
N ILE A 373 -101.30 34.29 -57.71
CA ILE A 373 -100.32 35.20 -57.09
C ILE A 373 -100.68 35.44 -55.62
N ASP A 374 -101.96 35.64 -55.30
CA ASP A 374 -102.42 35.81 -53.92
C ASP A 374 -102.08 34.56 -53.07
N VAL A 375 -102.32 33.36 -53.61
CA VAL A 375 -101.96 32.09 -52.94
C VAL A 375 -100.45 31.98 -52.73
N ILE A 376 -99.63 32.35 -53.72
CA ILE A 376 -98.16 32.36 -53.56
C ILE A 376 -97.73 33.31 -52.44
N ILE A 377 -98.34 34.50 -52.37
CA ILE A 377 -98.01 35.49 -51.34
C ILE A 377 -98.33 34.92 -49.96
N GLU A 378 -99.51 34.30 -49.78
CA GLU A 378 -99.90 33.66 -48.52
C GLU A 378 -98.92 32.54 -48.09
N GLU A 379 -98.53 31.66 -49.01
CA GLU A 379 -97.58 30.58 -48.73
C GLU A 379 -96.18 31.12 -48.36
N VAL A 380 -95.70 32.13 -49.08
CA VAL A 380 -94.40 32.78 -48.78
C VAL A 380 -94.44 33.49 -47.43
N GLU A 381 -95.51 34.22 -47.12
CA GLU A 381 -95.67 34.91 -45.83
C GLU A 381 -95.74 33.92 -44.66
N GLY A 382 -96.45 32.80 -44.83
CA GLY A 382 -96.49 31.71 -43.86
C GLY A 382 -95.11 31.10 -43.62
N ALA A 383 -94.37 30.79 -44.69
CA ALA A 383 -93.03 30.22 -44.59
C ALA A 383 -92.00 31.20 -44.01
N LEU A 384 -92.11 32.50 -44.30
CA LEU A 384 -91.26 33.55 -43.73
C LEU A 384 -91.33 33.63 -42.20
N GLN A 385 -92.46 33.27 -41.59
CA GLN A 385 -92.52 33.19 -40.12
C GLN A 385 -91.61 32.11 -39.55
N TRP A 386 -91.36 31.04 -40.31
CA TRP A 386 -90.46 29.96 -39.89
C TRP A 386 -88.99 30.35 -40.04
N PHE A 387 -88.63 31.12 -41.07
CA PHE A 387 -87.25 31.60 -41.28
C PHE A 387 -86.79 32.70 -40.31
N LYS A 388 -87.72 33.29 -39.56
CA LYS A 388 -87.44 34.33 -38.55
C LYS A 388 -87.09 33.77 -37.16
N LYS A 389 -87.25 32.46 -36.95
CA LYS A 389 -86.79 31.75 -35.74
C LYS A 389 -85.41 31.16 -36.02
#